data_AF-A0A539DNV9-F1
#
_entry.id   AF-A0A539DNV9-F1
#
_cell.length_a   1.000
_cell.length_b   1.000
_cell.length_c   1.000
_cell.angle_alpha   90.00
_cell.angle_beta   90.00
_cell.angle_gamma   90.00
#
_symmetry.space_group_name_H-M   'P 1'
#
loop_
_entity.id
_entity.type
_entity.pdbx_description
1 polymer ?
#
loop_
_entity_poly.entity_id
_entity_poly.type
_entity_poly.pdbx_seq_one_letter_code
_entity_poly.pdbx_strand_id
1 'polypeptide(L)'
;SIQSSFCVSGATLIENCTFVGEVLDGAYHVRNSILRGTSAPIASALDVGWSNVEGGWPGAGNIDADPLFLDAAAGDLHLLPASPCRNAGEPGSVFAAEAVDQDGDPRVLEGRVDMGADEFADDCNGNGLLDWQELQAGTGVDCEGDGVPDECEPWLDCNANGVRDGCDIASGSSLDCNANGVPDECEPFADCDGNGLIDSCESGDCNANGVLDVCDIFAGTSLDTDANGLPDECQQIIRVPSDQPTIQAALDVAENGDTILLAPGVYAGPGNHDVVVDKDVQVAGETSAAECIIDCERQGRAFLVTGQALGLFDLTIRGGYASGGGAVDADDGAHLNVADCVLAGNTVPSKAGGAIRLRSASVASLSGCILVDNEAAIGGGALGIHSSQVLVTRSTFLGNAASPGSPFGKGGSVYVEGGSAVVLRDSILRGGEAGAGDEIHVQGSSSLADIA
;
A
#
# COMPACT_ATOMS: atom_id res chain seq x y z
N SER A 1 -34.28 -26.30 -23.23
CA SER A 1 -33.94 -26.98 -24.51
C SER A 1 -32.96 -28.06 -24.15
N ILE A 2 -33.36 -29.31 -24.30
CA ILE A 2 -32.45 -30.43 -24.03
C ILE A 2 -31.30 -30.29 -25.04
N GLN A 3 -30.08 -30.07 -24.60
CA GLN A 3 -28.93 -30.47 -25.41
C GLN A 3 -28.89 -32.00 -25.32
N SER A 4 -29.78 -32.63 -26.09
CA SER A 4 -29.94 -34.08 -26.20
C SER A 4 -29.30 -34.61 -27.46
N SER A 5 -28.29 -33.94 -28.01
CA SER A 5 -27.40 -34.62 -28.93
C SER A 5 -26.69 -35.69 -28.10
N PHE A 6 -26.91 -36.97 -28.45
CA PHE A 6 -26.20 -38.14 -27.90
C PHE A 6 -26.60 -38.65 -26.51
N CYS A 7 -27.77 -38.23 -26.01
CA CYS A 7 -28.45 -38.86 -24.87
C CYS A 7 -29.17 -40.15 -25.27
N VAL A 8 -28.93 -41.26 -24.57
CA VAL A 8 -29.76 -42.47 -24.70
C VAL A 8 -31.02 -42.28 -23.86
N SER A 9 -32.09 -41.82 -24.51
CA SER A 9 -33.41 -41.66 -23.90
C SER A 9 -34.44 -42.62 -24.50
N GLY A 10 -35.06 -43.41 -23.63
CA GLY A 10 -36.13 -44.35 -23.96
C GLY A 10 -37.31 -44.22 -23.01
N ALA A 11 -38.36 -45.02 -23.23
CA ALA A 11 -39.56 -44.98 -22.40
C ALA A 11 -39.31 -45.25 -20.90
N THR A 12 -38.17 -45.85 -20.54
CA THR A 12 -37.80 -46.19 -19.16
C THR A 12 -36.31 -46.02 -18.85
N LEU A 13 -35.49 -45.43 -19.72
CA LEU A 13 -34.02 -45.32 -19.53
C LEU A 13 -33.54 -43.92 -19.92
N ILE A 14 -32.67 -43.36 -19.08
CA ILE A 14 -31.90 -42.14 -19.32
C ILE A 14 -30.45 -42.48 -18.99
N GLU A 15 -29.58 -42.42 -19.99
CA GLU A 15 -28.17 -42.76 -19.84
C GLU A 15 -27.27 -41.85 -20.68
N ASN A 16 -26.14 -41.42 -20.11
CA ASN A 16 -25.17 -40.51 -20.75
C ASN A 16 -25.82 -39.18 -21.17
N CYS A 17 -26.58 -38.57 -20.27
CA CYS A 17 -27.32 -37.34 -20.56
C CYS A 17 -26.94 -36.23 -19.58
N THR A 18 -26.90 -34.98 -20.08
CA THR A 18 -26.75 -33.79 -19.23
C THR A 18 -28.04 -32.97 -19.26
N PHE A 19 -28.62 -32.74 -18.08
CA PHE A 19 -29.80 -31.89 -17.87
C PHE A 19 -29.45 -30.72 -16.97
N VAL A 20 -29.63 -29.50 -17.47
CA VAL A 20 -29.42 -28.25 -16.71
C VAL A 20 -30.73 -27.47 -16.67
N GLY A 21 -31.27 -27.23 -15.46
CA GLY A 21 -32.48 -26.45 -15.23
C GLY A 21 -33.79 -27.18 -15.50
N GLU A 22 -33.74 -28.48 -15.80
CA GLU A 22 -34.91 -29.31 -16.13
C GLU A 22 -35.21 -30.29 -14.99
N VAL A 23 -36.48 -30.61 -14.79
CA VAL A 23 -36.92 -31.61 -13.80
C VAL A 23 -37.36 -32.87 -14.54
N LEU A 24 -36.73 -33.99 -14.22
CA LEU A 24 -37.17 -35.30 -14.68
C LEU A 24 -38.38 -35.76 -13.88
N ASP A 25 -39.49 -35.98 -14.58
CA ASP A 25 -40.71 -36.54 -14.01
C ASP A 25 -41.18 -37.73 -14.86
N GLY A 26 -40.85 -38.94 -14.42
CA GLY A 26 -41.32 -40.19 -15.01
C GLY A 26 -40.65 -41.44 -14.45
N ALA A 27 -41.14 -42.60 -14.85
CA ALA A 27 -40.61 -43.89 -14.40
C ALA A 27 -39.34 -44.29 -15.19
N TYR A 28 -38.22 -43.63 -14.92
CA TYR A 28 -36.93 -43.85 -15.58
C TYR A 28 -35.91 -44.56 -14.69
N HIS A 29 -35.08 -45.42 -15.28
CA HIS A 29 -33.77 -45.76 -14.74
C HIS A 29 -32.76 -44.73 -15.25
N VAL A 30 -32.03 -44.07 -14.35
CA VAL A 30 -31.03 -43.05 -14.68
C VAL A 30 -29.64 -43.58 -14.38
N ARG A 31 -28.74 -43.52 -15.36
CA ARG A 31 -27.32 -43.91 -15.25
C ARG A 31 -26.41 -42.90 -15.92
N ASN A 32 -25.17 -42.75 -15.45
CA ASN A 32 -24.09 -42.03 -16.15
C ASN A 32 -24.51 -40.63 -16.63
N SER A 33 -25.29 -39.91 -15.83
CA SER A 33 -25.97 -38.67 -16.27
C SER A 33 -25.73 -37.55 -15.29
N ILE A 34 -25.69 -36.33 -15.77
CA ILE A 34 -25.58 -35.11 -14.96
C ILE A 34 -26.96 -34.43 -14.92
N LEU A 35 -27.42 -34.08 -13.71
CA LEU A 35 -28.69 -33.38 -13.47
C LEU A 35 -28.46 -32.23 -12.49
N ARG A 36 -28.49 -31.00 -13.01
CA ARG A 36 -28.14 -29.76 -12.29
C ARG A 36 -29.07 -28.61 -12.67
N GLY A 37 -28.86 -27.43 -12.09
CA GLY A 37 -29.59 -26.20 -12.35
C GLY A 37 -30.97 -26.11 -11.69
N THR A 38 -31.30 -27.01 -10.76
CA THR A 38 -32.59 -27.03 -10.04
C THR A 38 -32.43 -27.70 -8.68
N SER A 39 -33.15 -27.19 -7.67
CA SER A 39 -33.12 -27.73 -6.30
C SER A 39 -33.78 -29.11 -6.16
N ALA A 40 -34.46 -29.60 -7.21
CA ALA A 40 -35.11 -30.91 -7.23
C ALA A 40 -35.10 -31.46 -8.67
N PRO A 41 -33.94 -31.91 -9.19
CA PRO A 41 -33.79 -32.34 -10.58
C PRO A 41 -34.58 -33.61 -10.92
N ILE A 42 -35.02 -34.36 -9.92
CA ILE A 42 -35.78 -35.60 -10.08
C ILE A 42 -37.05 -35.51 -9.23
N ALA A 43 -38.20 -35.44 -9.88
CA ALA A 43 -39.52 -35.53 -9.24
C ALA A 43 -39.95 -36.99 -9.05
N SER A 44 -39.65 -37.85 -10.03
CA SER A 44 -39.85 -39.30 -9.96
C SER A 44 -38.82 -40.03 -10.83
N ALA A 45 -38.30 -41.15 -10.32
CA ALA A 45 -37.41 -42.09 -11.01
C ALA A 45 -37.56 -43.48 -10.40
N LEU A 46 -37.35 -44.54 -11.19
CA LEU A 46 -37.36 -45.94 -10.72
C LEU A 46 -36.07 -46.30 -9.96
N ASP A 47 -34.92 -45.82 -10.44
CA ASP A 47 -33.58 -46.03 -9.88
C ASP A 47 -32.62 -45.00 -10.49
N VAL A 48 -31.65 -44.51 -9.72
CA VAL A 48 -30.59 -43.58 -10.15
C VAL A 48 -29.26 -44.07 -9.61
N GLY A 49 -28.25 -44.18 -10.45
CA GLY A 49 -26.94 -44.72 -10.08
C GLY A 49 -25.86 -44.18 -10.99
N TRP A 50 -24.64 -44.02 -10.48
CA TRP A 50 -23.50 -43.48 -11.24
C TRP A 50 -23.85 -42.17 -11.97
N SER A 51 -24.64 -41.31 -11.32
CA SER A 51 -25.09 -40.01 -11.84
C SER A 51 -24.68 -38.87 -10.91
N ASN A 52 -24.45 -37.68 -11.47
CA ASN A 52 -24.23 -36.46 -10.70
C ASN A 52 -25.56 -35.72 -10.56
N VAL A 53 -26.12 -35.68 -9.35
CA VAL A 53 -27.46 -35.16 -9.10
C VAL A 53 -27.40 -34.04 -8.06
N GLU A 54 -27.80 -32.83 -8.46
CA GLU A 54 -27.85 -31.67 -7.55
C GLU A 54 -28.79 -31.93 -6.37
N GLY A 55 -28.28 -31.66 -5.15
CA GLY A 55 -28.98 -31.94 -3.90
C GLY A 55 -28.82 -33.39 -3.43
N GLY A 56 -28.11 -34.22 -4.19
CA GLY A 56 -27.82 -35.62 -3.91
C GLY A 56 -29.01 -36.55 -4.15
N TRP A 57 -28.71 -37.79 -4.56
CA TRP A 57 -29.75 -38.82 -4.73
C TRP A 57 -29.28 -40.20 -4.24
N PRO A 58 -30.09 -40.93 -3.45
CA PRO A 58 -29.74 -42.26 -2.99
C PRO A 58 -29.52 -43.24 -4.16
N GLY A 59 -28.37 -43.92 -4.18
CA GLY A 59 -28.03 -44.88 -5.23
C GLY A 59 -26.54 -45.19 -5.23
N ALA A 60 -26.14 -46.27 -5.90
CA ALA A 60 -24.74 -46.64 -6.02
C ALA A 60 -24.02 -45.67 -6.96
N GLY A 61 -22.84 -45.19 -6.57
CA GLY A 61 -21.98 -44.37 -7.43
C GLY A 61 -22.48 -42.95 -7.72
N ASN A 62 -23.61 -42.52 -7.16
CA ASN A 62 -24.08 -41.15 -7.33
C ASN A 62 -23.17 -40.16 -6.60
N ILE A 63 -23.00 -38.99 -7.20
CA ILE A 63 -22.28 -37.86 -6.62
C ILE A 63 -23.18 -36.62 -6.63
N ASP A 64 -22.85 -35.63 -5.80
CA ASP A 64 -23.38 -34.27 -5.87
C ASP A 64 -22.19 -33.32 -5.80
N ALA A 65 -21.67 -32.97 -6.98
CA ALA A 65 -20.52 -32.09 -7.11
C ALA A 65 -20.71 -31.18 -8.33
N ASP A 66 -20.07 -30.02 -8.33
CA ASP A 66 -20.06 -29.17 -9.51
C ASP A 66 -19.44 -29.94 -10.70
N PRO A 67 -20.15 -30.12 -11.83
CA PRO A 67 -19.59 -30.79 -13.00
C PRO A 67 -18.42 -30.06 -13.65
N LEU A 68 -18.20 -28.78 -13.34
CA LEU A 68 -17.16 -27.95 -13.97
C LEU A 68 -17.30 -27.94 -15.50
N PHE A 69 -18.41 -27.38 -16.00
CA PHE A 69 -18.62 -27.16 -17.43
C PHE A 69 -17.84 -25.95 -17.95
N LEU A 70 -17.40 -25.98 -19.21
CA LEU A 70 -16.67 -24.88 -19.85
C LEU A 70 -17.46 -23.56 -19.86
N ASP A 71 -18.71 -23.56 -20.33
CA ASP A 71 -19.62 -22.41 -20.24
C ASP A 71 -21.10 -22.85 -20.21
N ALA A 72 -21.54 -23.32 -19.05
CA ALA A 72 -22.92 -23.76 -18.86
C ALA A 72 -23.97 -22.66 -19.15
N ALA A 73 -23.60 -21.37 -19.02
CA ALA A 73 -24.52 -20.26 -19.27
C ALA A 73 -24.73 -20.01 -20.77
N ALA A 74 -23.69 -20.22 -21.59
CA ALA A 74 -23.79 -20.24 -23.04
C ALA A 74 -24.31 -21.58 -23.60
N GLY A 75 -24.41 -22.61 -22.75
CA GLY A 75 -24.81 -23.97 -23.15
C GLY A 75 -23.66 -24.79 -23.71
N ASP A 76 -22.43 -24.44 -23.38
CA ASP A 76 -21.26 -25.28 -23.60
C ASP A 76 -21.08 -26.21 -22.39
N LEU A 77 -21.42 -27.48 -22.58
CA LEU A 77 -21.49 -28.49 -21.53
C LEU A 77 -20.34 -29.51 -21.59
N HIS A 78 -19.24 -29.18 -22.27
CA HIS A 78 -18.01 -29.96 -22.16
C HIS A 78 -17.46 -29.91 -20.73
N LEU A 79 -16.95 -31.03 -20.24
CA LEU A 79 -16.32 -31.13 -18.93
C LEU A 79 -14.94 -30.47 -18.96
N LEU A 80 -14.57 -29.76 -17.91
CA LEU A 80 -13.20 -29.28 -17.72
C LEU A 80 -12.29 -30.40 -17.17
N PRO A 81 -10.96 -30.30 -17.34
CA PRO A 81 -10.00 -31.31 -16.88
C PRO A 81 -10.16 -31.72 -15.41
N ALA A 82 -10.51 -30.79 -14.52
CA ALA A 82 -10.69 -31.06 -13.09
C ALA A 82 -12.06 -31.64 -12.71
N SER A 83 -12.93 -31.91 -13.68
CA SER A 83 -14.33 -32.28 -13.40
C SER A 83 -14.44 -33.59 -12.60
N PRO A 84 -15.26 -33.62 -11.53
CA PRO A 84 -15.53 -34.84 -10.76
C PRO A 84 -16.42 -35.84 -11.52
N CYS A 85 -16.98 -35.45 -12.67
CA CYS A 85 -17.76 -36.33 -13.54
C CYS A 85 -16.88 -37.19 -14.46
N ARG A 86 -15.60 -36.80 -14.64
CA ARG A 86 -14.64 -37.54 -15.45
C ARG A 86 -14.34 -38.90 -14.86
N ASN A 87 -14.32 -39.89 -15.73
CA ASN A 87 -14.17 -41.30 -15.45
C ASN A 87 -15.02 -41.75 -14.27
N ALA A 88 -16.24 -41.20 -14.07
CA ALA A 88 -17.03 -41.39 -12.85
C ALA A 88 -18.28 -42.27 -13.06
N GLY A 89 -18.62 -42.61 -14.30
CA GLY A 89 -19.78 -43.42 -14.66
C GLY A 89 -19.67 -44.91 -14.33
N GLU A 90 -20.65 -45.71 -14.70
CA GLU A 90 -20.81 -47.11 -14.32
C GLU A 90 -19.65 -47.97 -14.84
N PRO A 91 -18.90 -48.66 -13.95
CA PRO A 91 -17.83 -49.55 -14.37
C PRO A 91 -18.34 -50.65 -15.31
N GLY A 92 -17.76 -50.74 -16.52
CA GLY A 92 -18.13 -51.75 -17.50
C GLY A 92 -19.52 -51.54 -18.13
N SER A 93 -19.98 -50.29 -18.26
CA SER A 93 -21.24 -49.98 -18.97
C SER A 93 -21.26 -50.63 -20.35
N VAL A 94 -22.23 -51.53 -20.56
CA VAL A 94 -22.41 -52.29 -21.81
C VAL A 94 -23.07 -51.45 -22.90
N PHE A 95 -23.63 -50.29 -22.55
CA PHE A 95 -24.32 -49.39 -23.47
C PHE A 95 -23.38 -48.35 -24.09
N ALA A 96 -22.17 -48.18 -23.54
CA ALA A 96 -21.18 -47.21 -24.00
C ALA A 96 -20.11 -47.80 -24.93
N ALA A 97 -19.92 -49.13 -24.96
CA ALA A 97 -18.76 -49.77 -25.58
C ALA A 97 -18.57 -49.53 -27.10
N GLU A 98 -19.62 -49.09 -27.81
CA GLU A 98 -19.56 -48.70 -29.24
C GLU A 98 -20.26 -47.35 -29.50
N ALA A 99 -20.60 -46.61 -28.45
CA ALA A 99 -21.27 -45.32 -28.57
C ALA A 99 -20.23 -44.20 -28.71
N VAL A 100 -20.67 -43.07 -29.26
CA VAL A 100 -19.92 -41.81 -29.26
C VAL A 100 -20.66 -40.75 -28.46
N ASP A 101 -19.91 -39.80 -27.92
CA ASP A 101 -20.42 -38.68 -27.14
C ASP A 101 -20.93 -37.53 -28.03
N GLN A 102 -21.01 -36.32 -27.47
CA GLN A 102 -21.51 -35.15 -28.17
C GLN A 102 -20.62 -34.65 -29.31
N ASP A 103 -19.32 -34.92 -29.26
CA ASP A 103 -18.31 -34.49 -30.23
C ASP A 103 -17.94 -35.59 -31.23
N GLY A 104 -18.41 -36.81 -30.95
CA GLY A 104 -18.16 -37.98 -31.79
C GLY A 104 -17.05 -38.86 -31.25
N ASP A 105 -16.59 -38.60 -30.03
CA ASP A 105 -15.53 -39.34 -29.35
C ASP A 105 -16.07 -40.62 -28.72
N PRO A 106 -15.29 -41.72 -28.71
CA PRO A 106 -15.73 -42.98 -28.12
C PRO A 106 -16.15 -42.81 -26.65
N ARG A 107 -17.36 -43.22 -26.28
CA ARG A 107 -17.90 -43.13 -24.90
C ARG A 107 -17.16 -43.93 -23.83
N VAL A 108 -16.17 -44.72 -24.21
CA VAL A 108 -15.35 -45.47 -23.26
C VAL A 108 -13.90 -45.11 -23.53
N LEU A 109 -13.43 -44.07 -22.84
CA LEU A 109 -12.02 -43.75 -22.75
C LEU A 109 -11.47 -44.29 -21.43
N GLU A 110 -10.21 -44.72 -21.44
CA GLU A 110 -9.54 -45.29 -20.24
C GLU A 110 -10.26 -46.48 -19.56
N GLY A 111 -11.21 -47.12 -20.25
CA GLY A 111 -11.98 -48.25 -19.74
C GLY A 111 -13.14 -47.90 -18.80
N ARG A 112 -13.47 -46.61 -18.67
CA ARG A 112 -14.64 -46.11 -17.93
C ARG A 112 -15.36 -45.07 -18.79
N VAL A 113 -16.53 -44.62 -18.34
CA VAL A 113 -17.32 -43.59 -19.01
C VAL A 113 -17.41 -42.38 -18.09
N ASP A 114 -17.52 -41.20 -18.67
CA ASP A 114 -17.83 -39.97 -17.96
C ASP A 114 -19.32 -39.94 -17.61
N MET A 115 -19.67 -39.23 -16.53
CA MET A 115 -21.07 -38.88 -16.29
C MET A 115 -21.45 -37.70 -17.19
N GLY A 116 -22.58 -37.80 -17.89
CA GLY A 116 -23.07 -36.73 -18.76
C GLY A 116 -23.04 -37.10 -20.23
N ALA A 117 -23.38 -36.13 -21.09
CA ALA A 117 -23.40 -36.28 -22.55
C ALA A 117 -22.01 -36.19 -23.19
N ASP A 118 -21.06 -35.54 -22.50
CA ASP A 118 -19.67 -35.37 -22.90
C ASP A 118 -18.82 -36.53 -22.37
N GLU A 119 -17.85 -36.99 -23.17
CA GLU A 119 -16.78 -37.91 -22.75
C GLU A 119 -15.46 -37.18 -22.97
N PHE A 120 -14.86 -36.71 -21.88
CA PHE A 120 -13.72 -35.81 -21.95
C PHE A 120 -12.55 -36.41 -22.76
N ALA A 121 -12.29 -35.85 -23.92
CA ALA A 121 -11.34 -36.32 -24.91
C ALA A 121 -10.56 -35.16 -25.56
N ASP A 122 -9.68 -34.49 -24.81
CA ASP A 122 -8.86 -33.42 -25.37
C ASP A 122 -7.78 -33.98 -26.33
N ASP A 123 -7.86 -33.65 -27.63
CA ASP A 123 -6.84 -33.80 -28.68
C ASP A 123 -6.74 -32.46 -29.42
N CYS A 124 -6.14 -31.47 -28.76
CA CYS A 124 -6.18 -30.08 -29.21
C CYS A 124 -5.48 -29.88 -30.57
N ASN A 125 -4.47 -30.71 -30.86
CA ASN A 125 -3.63 -30.61 -32.05
C ASN A 125 -4.14 -31.50 -33.20
N GLY A 126 -5.18 -32.31 -32.94
CA GLY A 126 -5.85 -33.18 -33.90
C GLY A 126 -4.95 -34.29 -34.44
N ASN A 127 -3.95 -34.71 -33.67
CA ASN A 127 -2.96 -35.69 -34.10
C ASN A 127 -3.39 -37.14 -33.82
N GLY A 128 -4.53 -37.32 -33.12
CA GLY A 128 -5.10 -38.61 -32.76
C GLY A 128 -4.50 -39.24 -31.51
N LEU A 129 -3.66 -38.51 -30.77
CA LEU A 129 -3.27 -38.78 -29.38
C LEU A 129 -3.98 -37.75 -28.50
N LEU A 130 -4.52 -38.20 -27.38
CA LEU A 130 -5.12 -37.26 -26.43
C LEU A 130 -4.01 -36.46 -25.73
N ASP A 131 -4.26 -35.20 -25.41
CA ASP A 131 -3.35 -34.25 -24.80
C ASP A 131 -2.60 -34.85 -23.58
N TRP A 132 -3.33 -35.52 -22.68
CA TRP A 132 -2.74 -36.20 -21.53
C TRP A 132 -1.82 -37.38 -21.90
N GLN A 133 -2.10 -38.08 -23.01
CA GLN A 133 -1.23 -39.14 -23.54
C GLN A 133 0.07 -38.52 -24.06
N GLU A 134 0.01 -37.31 -24.61
CA GLU A 134 1.17 -36.60 -25.09
C GLU A 134 2.03 -36.11 -23.93
N LEU A 135 1.43 -35.57 -22.87
CA LEU A 135 2.14 -35.22 -21.63
C LEU A 135 2.79 -36.45 -20.98
N GLN A 136 2.08 -37.59 -20.93
CA GLN A 136 2.62 -38.83 -20.37
C GLN A 136 3.74 -39.44 -21.24
N ALA A 137 3.63 -39.34 -22.56
CA ALA A 137 4.63 -39.80 -23.51
C ALA A 137 5.82 -38.82 -23.65
N GLY A 138 5.70 -37.61 -23.10
CA GLY A 138 6.67 -36.51 -23.26
C GLY A 138 6.73 -35.96 -24.68
N THR A 139 5.67 -36.15 -25.47
CA THR A 139 5.51 -35.57 -26.81
C THR A 139 4.80 -34.23 -26.76
N GLY A 140 3.94 -34.01 -25.75
CA GLY A 140 3.38 -32.71 -25.37
C GLY A 140 4.33 -32.04 -24.38
N VAL A 141 4.61 -30.75 -24.60
CA VAL A 141 5.33 -29.91 -23.64
C VAL A 141 4.27 -29.27 -22.73
N ASP A 142 4.52 -29.21 -21.43
CA ASP A 142 3.69 -28.53 -20.41
C ASP A 142 4.68 -27.96 -19.40
N CYS A 143 5.06 -26.70 -19.62
CA CYS A 143 6.14 -26.08 -18.87
C CYS A 143 5.68 -25.53 -17.51
N GLU A 144 4.43 -25.11 -17.39
CA GLU A 144 3.76 -24.62 -16.19
C GLU A 144 3.22 -25.74 -15.28
N GLY A 145 3.04 -26.95 -15.82
CA GLY A 145 2.56 -28.13 -15.11
C GLY A 145 1.05 -28.11 -14.85
N ASP A 146 0.27 -27.41 -15.66
CA ASP A 146 -1.17 -27.25 -15.47
C ASP A 146 -1.99 -28.43 -16.05
N GLY A 147 -1.32 -29.32 -16.79
CA GLY A 147 -1.92 -30.50 -17.39
C GLY A 147 -2.53 -30.27 -18.78
N VAL A 148 -2.32 -29.09 -19.36
CA VAL A 148 -2.64 -28.75 -20.74
C VAL A 148 -1.32 -28.68 -21.52
N PRO A 149 -1.20 -29.32 -22.70
CA PRO A 149 -0.01 -29.11 -23.51
C PRO A 149 0.07 -27.65 -23.97
N ASP A 150 1.26 -27.08 -23.84
CA ASP A 150 1.74 -25.81 -24.39
C ASP A 150 1.13 -25.42 -25.77
N GLU A 151 0.96 -26.38 -26.68
CA GLU A 151 0.44 -26.14 -28.03
C GLU A 151 -1.08 -25.99 -28.11
N CYS A 152 -1.77 -26.44 -27.07
CA CYS A 152 -3.20 -26.28 -26.82
C CYS A 152 -3.51 -24.94 -26.14
N GLU A 153 -2.50 -24.29 -25.56
CA GLU A 153 -2.65 -22.99 -24.94
C GLU A 153 -2.67 -21.85 -25.97
N PRO A 154 -3.43 -20.76 -25.70
CA PRO A 154 -3.34 -19.55 -26.51
C PRO A 154 -1.91 -19.01 -26.51
N TRP A 155 -1.37 -18.75 -27.71
CA TRP A 155 -0.02 -18.21 -27.90
C TRP A 155 0.11 -16.82 -27.27
N LEU A 156 0.52 -16.77 -26.01
CA LEU A 156 0.92 -15.59 -25.26
C LEU A 156 2.45 -15.66 -25.04
N ASP A 157 3.16 -14.80 -25.74
CA ASP A 157 4.59 -14.50 -25.59
C ASP A 157 4.70 -12.98 -25.62
N CYS A 158 4.43 -12.37 -24.48
CA CYS A 158 4.22 -10.94 -24.35
C CYS A 158 5.54 -10.16 -24.38
N ASN A 159 6.63 -10.76 -23.88
CA ASN A 159 7.98 -10.19 -23.92
C ASN A 159 8.71 -10.46 -25.26
N ALA A 160 8.09 -11.23 -26.16
CA ALA A 160 8.55 -11.59 -27.49
C ALA A 160 9.93 -12.28 -27.50
N ASN A 161 10.23 -13.06 -26.47
CA ASN A 161 11.51 -13.74 -26.33
C ASN A 161 11.52 -15.15 -26.99
N GLY A 162 10.37 -15.62 -27.47
CA GLY A 162 10.18 -16.92 -28.11
C GLY A 162 9.91 -18.07 -27.13
N VAL A 163 9.68 -17.76 -25.86
CA VAL A 163 9.23 -18.63 -24.77
C VAL A 163 7.83 -18.15 -24.38
N ARG A 164 6.91 -19.06 -24.08
CA ARG A 164 5.57 -18.66 -23.64
C ARG A 164 5.63 -18.08 -22.24
N ASP A 165 4.68 -17.19 -21.96
CA ASP A 165 4.50 -16.51 -20.69
C ASP A 165 4.46 -17.50 -19.49
N GLY A 166 3.68 -18.59 -19.60
CA GLY A 166 3.63 -19.66 -18.59
C GLY A 166 4.98 -20.34 -18.34
N CYS A 167 5.74 -20.62 -19.40
CA CYS A 167 7.08 -21.18 -19.30
C CYS A 167 8.08 -20.19 -18.68
N ASP A 168 7.93 -18.90 -18.97
CA ASP A 168 8.78 -17.87 -18.42
C ASP A 168 8.60 -17.72 -16.90
N ILE A 169 7.35 -17.77 -16.44
CA ILE A 169 7.00 -17.79 -15.01
C ILE A 169 7.57 -19.06 -14.35
N ALA A 170 7.29 -20.24 -14.93
CA ALA A 170 7.70 -21.52 -14.36
C ALA A 170 9.23 -21.67 -14.26
N SER A 171 9.96 -21.12 -15.22
CA SER A 171 11.43 -21.14 -15.22
C SER A 171 12.07 -20.00 -14.40
N GLY A 172 11.26 -19.04 -13.94
CA GLY A 172 11.68 -17.85 -13.21
C GLY A 172 12.42 -16.82 -14.05
N SER A 173 12.32 -16.88 -15.39
CA SER A 173 12.78 -15.83 -16.29
C SER A 173 11.88 -14.59 -16.23
N SER A 174 10.59 -14.77 -15.92
CA SER A 174 9.66 -13.70 -15.60
C SER A 174 9.04 -13.90 -14.22
N LEU A 175 8.70 -12.79 -13.57
CA LEU A 175 8.03 -12.79 -12.26
C LEU A 175 6.51 -12.79 -12.47
N ASP A 176 5.77 -13.41 -11.56
CA ASP A 176 4.30 -13.33 -11.46
C ASP A 176 3.99 -13.25 -9.96
N CYS A 177 3.97 -12.02 -9.44
CA CYS A 177 3.86 -11.82 -8.00
C CYS A 177 2.43 -11.96 -7.48
N ASN A 178 1.42 -11.72 -8.33
CA ASN A 178 0.01 -11.83 -8.00
C ASN A 178 -0.57 -13.22 -8.29
N ALA A 179 0.23 -14.11 -8.89
CA ALA A 179 -0.08 -15.50 -9.22
C ALA A 179 -1.28 -15.64 -10.16
N ASN A 180 -1.45 -14.69 -11.09
CA ASN A 180 -2.56 -14.70 -12.04
C ASN A 180 -2.23 -15.40 -13.37
N GLY A 181 -1.00 -15.89 -13.54
CA GLY A 181 -0.53 -16.59 -14.74
C GLY A 181 -0.06 -15.68 -15.88
N VAL A 182 -0.01 -14.36 -15.65
CA VAL A 182 0.51 -13.36 -16.59
C VAL A 182 1.81 -12.79 -16.01
N PRO A 183 2.92 -12.77 -16.78
CA PRO A 183 4.17 -12.19 -16.34
C PRO A 183 4.03 -10.72 -15.96
N ASP A 184 4.74 -10.29 -14.92
CA ASP A 184 4.63 -8.95 -14.38
C ASP A 184 4.97 -7.87 -15.45
N GLU A 185 5.93 -8.15 -16.32
CA GLU A 185 6.33 -7.26 -17.43
C GLU A 185 5.22 -7.06 -18.49
N CYS A 186 4.16 -7.85 -18.41
CA CYS A 186 3.05 -7.90 -19.34
C CYS A 186 1.74 -7.35 -18.77
N GLU A 187 1.79 -6.80 -17.56
CA GLU A 187 0.69 -6.06 -16.93
C GLU A 187 1.02 -4.56 -16.74
N PRO A 188 1.33 -3.80 -17.81
CA PRO A 188 1.79 -2.41 -17.71
C PRO A 188 0.72 -1.42 -17.20
N PHE A 189 -0.51 -1.87 -16.98
CA PHE A 189 -1.59 -1.07 -16.42
C PHE A 189 -1.71 -1.19 -14.91
N ALA A 190 -0.91 -2.05 -14.29
CA ALA A 190 -0.87 -2.30 -12.86
C ALA A 190 0.45 -1.86 -12.23
N ASP A 191 1.28 -1.07 -12.92
CA ASP A 191 2.44 -0.32 -12.40
C ASP A 191 2.10 1.17 -12.45
N CYS A 192 1.49 1.68 -11.39
CA CYS A 192 0.92 3.02 -11.39
C CYS A 192 2.00 4.11 -11.22
N ASP A 193 3.13 3.78 -10.57
CA ASP A 193 4.20 4.72 -10.22
C ASP A 193 5.34 4.72 -11.26
N GLY A 194 5.32 3.75 -12.18
CA GLY A 194 6.23 3.62 -13.31
C GLY A 194 7.62 3.14 -12.89
N ASN A 195 7.74 2.47 -11.75
CA ASN A 195 9.02 2.03 -11.21
C ASN A 195 9.48 0.68 -11.78
N GLY A 196 8.62 0.00 -12.56
CA GLY A 196 8.91 -1.28 -13.19
C GLY A 196 8.62 -2.51 -12.32
N LEU A 197 7.94 -2.33 -11.18
CA LEU A 197 7.30 -3.36 -10.38
C LEU A 197 5.79 -3.15 -10.48
N ILE A 198 5.01 -4.23 -10.57
CA ILE A 198 3.55 -4.12 -10.50
C ILE A 198 3.15 -3.81 -9.06
N ASP A 199 2.13 -2.98 -8.89
CA ASP A 199 1.54 -2.55 -7.63
C ASP A 199 1.27 -3.74 -6.67
N SER A 200 0.80 -4.89 -7.18
CA SER A 200 0.53 -6.11 -6.39
C SER A 200 1.78 -6.76 -5.81
N CYS A 201 2.96 -6.40 -6.31
CA CYS A 201 4.25 -6.86 -5.82
C CYS A 201 4.83 -5.91 -4.76
N GLU A 202 4.20 -4.76 -4.53
CA GLU A 202 4.71 -3.75 -3.62
C GLU A 202 3.94 -3.73 -2.31
N SER A 203 4.64 -3.35 -1.25
CA SER A 203 4.07 -3.20 0.08
C SER A 203 3.77 -1.73 0.33
N GLY A 204 2.50 -1.37 0.47
CA GLY A 204 2.09 0.00 0.79
C GLY A 204 0.63 0.25 0.43
N ASP A 205 -0.30 -0.52 1.02
CA ASP A 205 -1.75 -0.30 0.93
C ASP A 205 -2.29 -0.20 2.36
N CYS A 206 -2.29 1.02 2.90
CA CYS A 206 -2.62 1.28 4.29
C CYS A 206 -4.14 1.34 4.56
N ASN A 207 -4.95 1.65 3.54
CA ASN A 207 -6.41 1.67 3.65
C ASN A 207 -7.05 0.29 3.31
N ALA A 208 -6.22 -0.68 2.90
CA ALA A 208 -6.57 -2.04 2.55
C ALA A 208 -7.63 -2.14 1.43
N ASN A 209 -7.59 -1.21 0.48
CA ASN A 209 -8.52 -1.15 -0.64
C ASN A 209 -8.05 -1.97 -1.85
N GLY A 210 -6.84 -2.54 -1.81
CA GLY A 210 -6.21 -3.31 -2.88
C GLY A 210 -5.47 -2.47 -3.92
N VAL A 211 -5.25 -1.18 -3.64
CA VAL A 211 -4.52 -0.21 -4.45
C VAL A 211 -3.40 0.36 -3.56
N LEU A 212 -2.19 0.56 -4.11
CA LEU A 212 -1.14 1.15 -3.31
C LEU A 212 -1.40 2.63 -3.00
N ASP A 213 -0.89 3.06 -1.86
CA ASP A 213 -0.87 4.41 -1.33
C ASP A 213 -0.42 5.44 -2.38
N VAL A 214 0.67 5.15 -3.10
CA VAL A 214 1.20 6.02 -4.16
C VAL A 214 0.24 6.15 -5.34
N CYS A 215 -0.47 5.07 -5.68
CA CYS A 215 -1.47 5.07 -6.73
C CYS A 215 -2.73 5.80 -6.31
N ASP A 216 -3.13 5.68 -5.05
CA ASP A 216 -4.27 6.37 -4.49
C ASP A 216 -4.04 7.89 -4.48
N ILE A 217 -2.81 8.32 -4.17
CA ILE A 217 -2.39 9.72 -4.26
C ILE A 217 -2.38 10.19 -5.73
N PHE A 218 -1.78 9.41 -6.64
CA PHE A 218 -1.68 9.77 -8.06
C PHE A 218 -3.06 9.86 -8.75
N ALA A 219 -3.96 8.93 -8.43
CA ALA A 219 -5.34 8.90 -8.91
C ALA A 219 -6.22 9.97 -8.26
N GLY A 220 -5.75 10.61 -7.17
CA GLY A 220 -6.49 11.59 -6.39
C GLY A 220 -7.67 10.96 -5.63
N THR A 221 -7.64 9.65 -5.40
CA THR A 221 -8.59 8.92 -4.55
C THR A 221 -8.25 9.11 -3.08
N SER A 222 -6.98 9.33 -2.75
CA SER A 222 -6.51 9.76 -1.43
C SER A 222 -5.79 11.10 -1.49
N LEU A 223 -5.88 11.85 -0.38
CA LEU A 223 -5.17 13.11 -0.21
C LEU A 223 -3.78 12.82 0.35
N ASP A 224 -2.76 13.49 -0.18
CA ASP A 224 -1.43 13.60 0.42
C ASP A 224 -1.12 15.10 0.48
N THR A 225 -1.61 15.73 1.55
CA THR A 225 -1.58 17.19 1.66
C THR A 225 -0.16 17.70 1.91
N ASP A 226 0.70 16.90 2.54
CA ASP A 226 2.09 17.25 2.87
C ASP A 226 3.14 16.69 1.90
N ALA A 227 2.70 15.99 0.85
CA ALA A 227 3.50 15.46 -0.25
C ALA A 227 4.60 14.49 0.21
N ASN A 228 4.30 13.69 1.24
CA ASN A 228 5.25 12.75 1.83
C ASN A 228 5.14 11.33 1.24
N GLY A 229 4.21 11.10 0.32
CA GLY A 229 4.01 9.82 -0.35
C GLY A 229 3.14 8.83 0.43
N LEU A 230 2.53 9.23 1.55
CA LEU A 230 1.57 8.45 2.33
C LEU A 230 0.22 9.18 2.42
N PRO A 231 -0.90 8.52 2.09
CA PRO A 231 -2.24 9.08 2.23
C PRO A 231 -2.49 9.69 3.62
N ASP A 232 -3.10 10.87 3.68
CA ASP A 232 -3.52 11.56 4.90
C ASP A 232 -4.40 10.66 5.80
N GLU A 233 -5.18 9.74 5.21
CA GLU A 233 -6.02 8.79 5.96
C GLU A 233 -5.23 7.69 6.66
N CYS A 234 -3.98 7.51 6.27
CA CYS A 234 -3.05 6.54 6.82
C CYS A 234 -2.06 7.15 7.80
N GLN A 235 -1.96 8.48 7.80
CA GLN A 235 -1.27 9.24 8.83
C GLN A 235 -2.10 9.19 10.13
N GLN A 236 -1.55 8.55 11.17
CA GLN A 236 -2.20 8.44 12.46
C GLN A 236 -2.04 9.73 13.28
N ILE A 237 -3.08 10.07 14.04
CA ILE A 237 -3.01 11.11 15.06
C ILE A 237 -2.71 10.44 16.40
N ILE A 238 -1.49 10.59 16.90
CA ILE A 238 -1.07 10.08 18.21
C ILE A 238 -1.25 11.17 19.26
N ARG A 239 -2.18 10.97 20.20
CA ARG A 239 -2.53 11.99 21.19
C ARG A 239 -1.68 11.87 22.45
N VAL A 240 -1.09 12.97 22.88
CA VAL A 240 -0.35 13.06 24.14
C VAL A 240 -1.13 13.94 25.12
N PRO A 241 -1.47 13.46 26.34
CA PRO A 241 -0.96 12.24 26.97
C PRO A 241 -1.86 10.99 26.84
N SER A 242 -2.96 11.02 26.09
CA SER A 242 -3.98 9.95 26.17
C SER A 242 -3.52 8.62 25.57
N ASP A 243 -2.83 8.66 24.43
CA ASP A 243 -2.37 7.47 23.71
C ASP A 243 -0.94 7.13 24.11
N GLN A 244 -0.11 8.16 24.27
CA GLN A 244 1.27 8.05 24.73
C GLN A 244 1.58 9.07 25.83
N PRO A 245 2.36 8.71 26.88
CA PRO A 245 2.55 9.56 28.06
C PRO A 245 3.45 10.79 27.82
N THR A 246 4.32 10.75 26.80
CA THR A 246 5.29 11.82 26.50
C THR A 246 5.46 11.99 24.99
N ILE A 247 6.07 13.10 24.58
CA ILE A 247 6.33 13.40 23.16
C ILE A 247 7.31 12.37 22.56
N GLN A 248 8.36 12.00 23.29
CA GLN A 248 9.28 10.95 22.83
C GLN A 248 8.58 9.60 22.71
N ALA A 249 7.69 9.23 23.65
CA ALA A 249 6.95 7.97 23.54
C ALA A 249 5.97 7.97 22.36
N ALA A 250 5.43 9.13 21.99
CA ALA A 250 4.65 9.30 20.77
C ALA A 250 5.51 9.14 19.51
N LEU A 251 6.68 9.77 19.47
CA LEU A 251 7.64 9.56 18.39
C LEU A 251 8.07 8.10 18.28
N ASP A 252 8.35 7.41 19.38
CA ASP A 252 8.86 6.04 19.35
C ASP A 252 7.88 5.07 18.64
N VAL A 253 6.58 5.35 18.66
CA VAL A 253 5.54 4.53 17.99
C VAL A 253 5.05 5.11 16.66
N ALA A 254 5.38 6.37 16.36
CA ALA A 254 4.97 7.04 15.13
C ALA A 254 5.65 6.46 13.89
N GLU A 255 5.01 6.57 12.75
CA GLU A 255 5.57 6.34 11.42
C GLU A 255 5.79 7.68 10.70
N ASN A 256 6.42 7.64 9.52
CA ASN A 256 6.59 8.86 8.71
C ASN A 256 5.20 9.42 8.32
N GLY A 257 5.05 10.73 8.36
CA GLY A 257 3.80 11.44 8.09
C GLY A 257 2.87 11.59 9.30
N ASP A 258 3.10 10.87 10.40
CA ASP A 258 2.20 10.93 11.55
C ASP A 258 2.17 12.31 12.23
N THR A 259 1.01 12.59 12.83
CA THR A 259 0.80 13.79 13.65
C THR A 259 0.73 13.44 15.13
N ILE A 260 1.64 14.02 15.91
CA ILE A 260 1.63 13.99 17.36
C ILE A 260 0.81 15.19 17.86
N LEU A 261 -0.38 14.92 18.40
CA LEU A 261 -1.32 15.94 18.84
C LEU A 261 -1.26 16.11 20.36
N LEU A 262 -0.89 17.31 20.81
CA LEU A 262 -0.77 17.66 22.22
C LEU A 262 -2.08 18.26 22.72
N ALA A 263 -2.71 17.61 23.70
CA ALA A 263 -3.81 18.20 24.45
C ALA A 263 -3.37 19.47 25.22
N PRO A 264 -4.30 20.34 25.65
CA PRO A 264 -3.98 21.47 26.52
C PRO A 264 -3.22 21.02 27.78
N GLY A 265 -2.01 21.55 27.99
CA GLY A 265 -1.13 21.11 29.07
C GLY A 265 0.27 21.69 29.03
N VAL A 266 1.00 21.46 30.13
CA VAL A 266 2.45 21.73 30.22
C VAL A 266 3.19 20.40 30.16
N TYR A 267 3.99 20.23 29.11
CA TYR A 267 4.82 19.07 28.83
C TYR A 267 6.24 19.36 29.31
N ALA A 268 6.58 18.82 30.47
CA ALA A 268 7.86 19.00 31.15
C ALA A 268 8.45 17.65 31.57
N GLY A 269 9.70 17.65 32.02
CA GLY A 269 10.41 16.45 32.45
C GLY A 269 10.83 15.49 31.32
N PRO A 270 11.40 14.33 31.69
CA PRO A 270 12.00 13.40 30.74
C PRO A 270 11.04 12.95 29.65
N GLY A 271 11.52 12.94 28.40
CA GLY A 271 10.73 12.56 27.22
C GLY A 271 9.89 13.69 26.62
N ASN A 272 9.91 14.89 27.20
CA ASN A 272 9.27 16.09 26.64
C ASN A 272 10.29 17.20 26.27
N HIS A 273 11.57 16.96 26.53
CA HIS A 273 12.71 17.77 26.08
C HIS A 273 13.86 16.84 25.69
N ASP A 274 14.80 17.37 24.93
CA ASP A 274 15.86 16.66 24.18
C ASP A 274 15.29 15.53 23.32
N VAL A 275 14.12 15.79 22.74
CA VAL A 275 13.41 14.87 21.85
C VAL A 275 14.17 14.74 20.55
N VAL A 276 14.50 13.52 20.15
CA VAL A 276 15.22 13.23 18.90
C VAL A 276 14.20 12.86 17.83
N VAL A 277 14.23 13.60 16.72
CA VAL A 277 13.37 13.38 15.56
C VAL A 277 14.17 12.59 14.53
N ASP A 278 13.79 11.32 14.35
CA ASP A 278 14.41 10.34 13.45
C ASP A 278 13.47 9.88 12.32
N LYS A 279 12.33 10.56 12.19
CA LYS A 279 11.24 10.32 11.25
C LYS A 279 10.59 11.64 10.86
N ASP A 280 9.94 11.65 9.70
CA ASP A 280 9.21 12.80 9.20
C ASP A 280 7.86 12.91 9.91
N VAL A 281 7.66 13.92 10.75
CA VAL A 281 6.45 14.02 11.59
C VAL A 281 5.99 15.45 11.82
N GLN A 282 4.75 15.58 12.28
CA GLN A 282 4.18 16.83 12.75
C GLN A 282 3.92 16.78 14.26
N VAL A 283 4.19 17.87 14.97
CA VAL A 283 3.79 18.06 16.38
C VAL A 283 2.91 19.30 16.45
N ALA A 284 1.67 19.11 16.90
CA ALA A 284 0.66 20.16 16.91
C ALA A 284 -0.02 20.28 18.27
N GLY A 285 -0.35 21.51 18.70
CA GLY A 285 -1.29 21.73 19.80
C GLY A 285 -2.74 21.55 19.35
N GLU A 286 -3.58 20.89 20.15
CA GLU A 286 -4.99 20.62 19.79
C GLU A 286 -5.87 21.88 19.76
N THR A 287 -5.44 22.96 20.40
CA THR A 287 -6.27 24.15 20.64
C THR A 287 -5.59 25.46 20.25
N SER A 288 -4.54 25.84 20.98
CA SER A 288 -3.76 27.05 20.73
C SER A 288 -2.38 26.97 21.38
N ALA A 289 -1.46 27.78 20.86
CA ALA A 289 -0.11 27.89 21.40
C ALA A 289 -0.05 28.30 22.88
N ALA A 290 -1.05 29.03 23.39
CA ALA A 290 -1.07 29.47 24.78
C ALA A 290 -1.39 28.34 25.77
N GLU A 291 -2.04 27.27 25.30
CA GLU A 291 -2.51 26.17 26.14
C GLU A 291 -1.65 24.92 26.01
N CYS A 292 -0.90 24.76 24.90
CA CYS A 292 0.00 23.62 24.68
C CYS A 292 1.46 24.08 24.83
N ILE A 293 2.06 23.83 25.99
CA ILE A 293 3.37 24.36 26.37
C ILE A 293 4.38 23.22 26.54
N ILE A 294 5.41 23.20 25.70
CA ILE A 294 6.61 22.38 25.90
C ILE A 294 7.59 23.20 26.73
N ASP A 295 7.78 22.80 27.99
CA ASP A 295 8.66 23.46 28.94
C ASP A 295 9.94 22.63 29.12
N CYS A 296 11.05 23.12 28.57
CA CYS A 296 12.33 22.44 28.67
C CYS A 296 13.00 22.64 30.04
N GLU A 297 12.41 23.40 30.96
CA GLU A 297 12.88 23.54 32.34
C GLU A 297 14.34 24.02 32.49
N ARG A 298 14.86 24.75 31.50
CA ARG A 298 16.28 25.14 31.38
C ARG A 298 17.22 23.94 31.34
N GLN A 299 16.76 22.83 30.78
CA GLN A 299 17.45 21.57 30.66
C GLN A 299 17.35 21.10 29.21
N GLY A 300 18.41 21.32 28.43
CA GLY A 300 18.46 20.85 27.04
C GLY A 300 17.58 21.66 26.10
N ARG A 301 17.28 21.08 24.93
CA ARG A 301 16.41 21.71 23.90
C ARG A 301 15.05 21.04 23.85
N ALA A 302 14.09 21.52 23.06
CA ALA A 302 12.88 20.75 22.81
C ALA A 302 13.14 19.63 21.80
N PHE A 303 13.63 19.99 20.61
CA PHE A 303 13.81 19.05 19.50
C PHE A 303 15.22 19.09 18.88
N LEU A 304 15.75 17.92 18.57
CA LEU A 304 16.93 17.71 17.73
C LEU A 304 16.49 17.05 16.43
N VAL A 305 16.70 17.71 15.30
CA VAL A 305 16.29 17.24 13.97
C VAL A 305 17.52 17.08 13.09
N THR A 306 17.74 15.88 12.53
CA THR A 306 18.90 15.57 11.69
C THR A 306 18.43 14.89 10.41
N GLY A 307 18.46 15.60 9.28
CA GLY A 307 18.07 15.06 7.97
C GLY A 307 16.60 14.64 7.82
N GLN A 308 15.73 15.02 8.75
CA GLN A 308 14.30 14.73 8.75
C GLN A 308 13.46 16.01 8.61
N ALA A 309 12.18 15.84 8.32
CA ALA A 309 11.16 16.87 8.32
C ALA A 309 10.42 16.93 9.67
N LEU A 310 10.32 18.14 10.24
CA LEU A 310 9.52 18.39 11.45
C LEU A 310 8.56 19.55 11.21
N GLY A 311 7.26 19.27 11.37
CA GLY A 311 6.21 20.28 11.49
C GLY A 311 5.96 20.65 12.96
N LEU A 312 5.87 21.94 13.26
CA LEU A 312 5.51 22.47 14.59
C LEU A 312 4.38 23.48 14.46
N PHE A 313 3.24 23.20 15.11
CA PHE A 313 2.01 23.98 14.95
C PHE A 313 1.35 24.29 16.29
N ASP A 314 0.86 25.52 16.47
CA ASP A 314 0.00 25.92 17.59
C ASP A 314 0.54 25.54 18.99
N LEU A 315 1.84 25.74 19.22
CA LEU A 315 2.51 25.36 20.46
C LEU A 315 3.46 26.44 20.99
N THR A 316 3.63 26.48 22.31
CA THR A 316 4.67 27.29 22.96
C THR A 316 5.84 26.38 23.34
N ILE A 317 7.05 26.71 22.89
CA ILE A 317 8.29 26.08 23.37
C ILE A 317 9.08 27.11 24.17
N ARG A 318 9.37 26.77 25.43
CA ARG A 318 10.07 27.68 26.33
C ARG A 318 11.14 27.02 27.19
N GLY A 319 11.99 27.88 27.71
CA GLY A 319 12.96 27.50 28.74
C GLY A 319 14.04 26.56 28.21
N GLY A 320 14.28 26.50 26.89
CA GLY A 320 15.39 25.78 26.33
C GLY A 320 16.74 26.28 26.87
N TYR A 321 17.65 25.38 27.21
CA TYR A 321 19.03 25.69 27.59
C TYR A 321 19.99 24.62 27.06
N ALA A 322 20.47 24.81 25.82
CA ALA A 322 21.24 23.81 25.09
C ALA A 322 22.52 24.38 24.50
N SER A 323 23.46 23.51 24.10
CA SER A 323 24.68 23.92 23.40
C SER A 323 24.43 24.42 21.97
N GLY A 324 23.19 24.38 21.48
CA GLY A 324 22.79 24.82 20.16
C GLY A 324 21.29 24.62 19.96
N GLY A 325 20.61 25.62 19.38
CA GLY A 325 19.16 25.59 19.22
C GLY A 325 18.44 25.40 20.54
N GLY A 326 18.17 26.48 21.28
CA GLY A 326 17.58 26.33 22.62
C GLY A 326 16.18 25.69 22.57
N ALA A 327 15.37 26.02 21.58
CA ALA A 327 14.14 25.28 21.29
C ALA A 327 14.41 24.14 20.29
N VAL A 328 14.95 24.45 19.11
CA VAL A 328 15.14 23.48 18.03
C VAL A 328 16.54 23.61 17.44
N ASP A 329 17.24 22.49 17.28
CA ASP A 329 18.50 22.40 16.54
C ASP A 329 18.28 21.51 15.32
N ALA A 330 18.34 22.10 14.13
CA ALA A 330 18.19 21.41 12.85
C ALA A 330 19.54 21.35 12.12
N ASP A 331 19.91 20.15 11.67
CA ASP A 331 21.18 19.86 11.03
C ASP A 331 21.03 18.83 9.90
N ASP A 332 22.10 18.67 9.13
CA ASP A 332 22.26 17.63 8.11
C ASP A 332 21.12 17.55 7.10
N GLY A 333 20.71 18.69 6.55
CA GLY A 333 19.61 18.77 5.59
C GLY A 333 18.22 18.67 6.20
N ALA A 334 18.05 18.93 7.50
CA ALA A 334 16.73 18.94 8.12
C ALA A 334 15.78 19.99 7.52
N HIS A 335 14.49 19.64 7.48
CA HIS A 335 13.40 20.49 7.00
C HIS A 335 12.49 20.87 8.18
N LEU A 336 12.33 22.16 8.45
CA LEU A 336 11.51 22.64 9.56
C LEU A 336 10.35 23.50 9.05
N ASN A 337 9.13 23.16 9.41
CA ASN A 337 7.95 24.00 9.19
C ASN A 337 7.39 24.42 10.55
N VAL A 338 7.47 25.69 10.90
CA VAL A 338 6.95 26.22 12.16
C VAL A 338 5.87 27.25 11.87
N ALA A 339 4.64 26.99 12.32
CA ALA A 339 3.55 27.93 12.14
C ALA A 339 2.78 28.18 13.44
N ASP A 340 2.41 29.46 13.63
CA ASP A 340 1.58 29.93 14.74
C ASP A 340 2.10 29.51 16.14
N CYS A 341 3.42 29.33 16.26
CA CYS A 341 4.10 28.94 17.47
C CYS A 341 4.69 30.13 18.25
N VAL A 342 4.88 29.94 19.56
CA VAL A 342 5.59 30.88 20.42
C VAL A 342 6.89 30.24 20.92
N LEU A 343 8.04 30.82 20.56
CA LEU A 343 9.36 30.38 21.03
C LEU A 343 9.87 31.42 22.03
N ALA A 344 9.81 31.10 23.32
CA ALA A 344 10.01 32.08 24.39
C ALA A 344 11.11 31.71 25.38
N GLY A 345 12.02 32.64 25.66
CA GLY A 345 12.98 32.48 26.76
C GLY A 345 13.95 31.32 26.59
N ASN A 346 14.28 30.95 25.35
CA ASN A 346 15.23 29.89 25.04
C ASN A 346 16.66 30.45 24.97
N THR A 347 17.63 29.73 25.52
CA THR A 347 19.00 30.22 25.72
C THR A 347 20.04 29.23 25.17
N VAL A 348 21.04 29.75 24.46
CA VAL A 348 22.22 28.99 24.03
C VAL A 348 23.50 29.67 24.56
N PRO A 349 24.19 29.11 25.57
CA PRO A 349 25.28 29.78 26.27
C PRO A 349 26.64 29.71 25.56
N SER A 350 26.78 28.96 24.47
CA SER A 350 28.08 28.73 23.82
C SER A 350 28.10 28.86 22.30
N LYS A 351 26.95 28.98 21.65
CA LYS A 351 26.81 29.04 20.18
C LYS A 351 25.73 30.05 19.77
N ALA A 352 25.30 30.00 18.50
CA ALA A 352 24.25 30.83 17.92
C ALA A 352 22.86 30.13 17.93
N GLY A 353 21.80 30.90 17.74
CA GLY A 353 20.42 30.41 17.60
C GLY A 353 19.76 30.07 18.93
N GLY A 354 19.39 31.10 19.71
CA GLY A 354 18.84 30.90 21.05
C GLY A 354 17.48 30.20 21.03
N ALA A 355 16.63 30.46 20.03
CA ALA A 355 15.45 29.64 19.76
C ALA A 355 15.76 28.52 18.77
N ILE A 356 16.03 28.87 17.51
CA ILE A 356 16.26 27.89 16.44
C ILE A 356 17.66 28.07 15.88
N ARG A 357 18.35 26.94 15.66
CA ARG A 357 19.59 26.89 14.89
C ARG A 357 19.43 26.00 13.66
N LEU A 358 19.91 26.48 12.52
CA LEU A 358 19.96 25.75 11.25
C LEU A 358 21.39 25.59 10.76
N ARG A 359 21.77 24.37 10.36
CA ARG A 359 23.10 24.04 9.85
C ARG A 359 23.05 23.06 8.67
N SER A 360 24.14 23.00 7.91
CA SER A 360 24.43 21.92 6.96
C SER A 360 23.30 21.71 5.94
N ALA A 361 23.00 22.73 5.14
CA ALA A 361 21.97 22.71 4.10
C ALA A 361 20.52 22.51 4.61
N SER A 362 20.27 22.73 5.90
CA SER A 362 18.91 22.69 6.43
C SER A 362 18.05 23.85 5.90
N VAL A 363 16.74 23.63 5.86
CA VAL A 363 15.75 24.61 5.41
C VAL A 363 14.68 24.79 6.48
N ALA A 364 14.27 26.04 6.72
CA ALA A 364 13.12 26.30 7.59
C ALA A 364 12.14 27.32 6.99
N SER A 365 10.85 27.11 7.29
CA SER A 365 9.77 28.06 7.05
C SER A 365 9.12 28.42 8.38
N LEU A 366 9.05 29.70 8.70
CA LEU A 366 8.39 30.23 9.89
C LEU A 366 7.23 31.14 9.45
N SER A 367 6.03 30.89 9.97
CA SER A 367 4.86 31.73 9.64
C SER A 367 3.99 32.02 10.86
N GLY A 368 3.60 33.27 11.09
CA GLY A 368 2.75 33.62 12.24
C GLY A 368 3.41 33.43 13.61
N CYS A 369 4.72 33.19 13.66
CA CYS A 369 5.40 32.84 14.90
C CYS A 369 5.76 34.06 15.75
N ILE A 370 5.88 33.86 17.06
CA ILE A 370 6.40 34.85 18.00
C ILE A 370 7.69 34.30 18.63
N LEU A 371 8.82 34.95 18.35
CA LEU A 371 10.12 34.61 18.91
C LEU A 371 10.52 35.70 19.90
N VAL A 372 10.39 35.42 21.20
CA VAL A 372 10.49 36.44 22.25
C VAL A 372 11.50 36.08 23.34
N ASP A 373 12.28 37.07 23.76
CA ASP A 373 13.24 36.97 24.88
C ASP A 373 14.20 35.78 24.77
N ASN A 374 14.59 35.40 23.54
CA ASN A 374 15.56 34.32 23.32
C ASN A 374 16.99 34.88 23.31
N GLU A 375 17.94 34.10 23.84
CA GLU A 375 19.31 34.54 24.05
C GLU A 375 20.34 33.56 23.45
N ALA A 376 21.36 34.09 22.79
CA ALA A 376 22.50 33.31 22.29
C ALA A 376 23.84 33.95 22.65
N ALA A 377 24.87 33.14 22.87
CA ALA A 377 26.19 33.65 23.21
C ALA A 377 26.95 34.26 22.03
N ILE A 378 26.77 33.75 20.81
CA ILE A 378 27.51 34.24 19.63
C ILE A 378 26.66 35.19 18.80
N GLY A 379 25.45 34.76 18.43
CA GLY A 379 24.61 35.53 17.52
C GLY A 379 23.24 34.91 17.31
N GLY A 380 22.29 35.74 16.92
CA GLY A 380 20.94 35.31 16.57
C GLY A 380 20.21 34.80 17.79
N GLY A 381 19.95 35.69 18.75
CA GLY A 381 19.23 35.36 19.98
C GLY A 381 17.97 34.55 19.73
N ALA A 382 17.27 34.83 18.61
CA ALA A 382 16.23 33.93 18.10
C ALA A 382 16.78 32.92 17.08
N LEU A 383 17.28 33.39 15.93
CA LEU A 383 17.65 32.53 14.78
C LEU A 383 19.15 32.58 14.48
N GLY A 384 19.80 31.41 14.50
CA GLY A 384 21.18 31.24 14.05
C GLY A 384 21.26 30.34 12.82
N ILE A 385 21.73 30.88 11.70
CA ILE A 385 21.63 30.22 10.38
C ILE A 385 23.03 30.10 9.78
N HIS A 386 23.48 28.87 9.51
CA HIS A 386 24.79 28.58 8.91
C HIS A 386 24.65 27.62 7.73
N SER A 387 25.16 28.02 6.56
CA SER A 387 25.06 27.23 5.32
C SER A 387 23.66 26.64 5.08
N SER A 388 22.62 27.43 5.35
CA SER A 388 21.22 26.99 5.42
C SER A 388 20.28 28.06 4.85
N GLN A 389 18.99 27.75 4.72
CA GLN A 389 17.99 28.68 4.21
C GLN A 389 16.82 28.86 5.17
N VAL A 390 16.30 30.08 5.28
CA VAL A 390 15.06 30.31 6.02
C VAL A 390 14.15 31.32 5.31
N LEU A 391 12.87 31.01 5.29
CA LEU A 391 11.78 31.92 4.97
C LEU A 391 11.01 32.23 6.24
N VAL A 392 10.85 33.51 6.55
CA VAL A 392 10.01 33.96 7.68
C VAL A 392 8.95 34.89 7.14
N THR A 393 7.70 34.64 7.51
CA THR A 393 6.55 35.44 7.11
C THR A 393 5.68 35.77 8.30
N ARG A 394 5.07 36.97 8.34
CA ARG A 394 4.05 37.35 9.33
C ARG A 394 4.44 37.06 10.79
N SER A 395 5.72 37.16 11.13
CA SER A 395 6.25 36.74 12.44
C SER A 395 6.78 37.92 13.24
N THR A 396 6.84 37.79 14.56
CA THR A 396 7.32 38.84 15.46
C THR A 396 8.51 38.36 16.28
N PHE A 397 9.59 39.13 16.26
CA PHE A 397 10.80 38.96 17.05
C PHE A 397 10.88 40.11 18.05
N LEU A 398 10.89 39.79 19.34
CA LEU A 398 10.85 40.80 20.40
C LEU A 398 11.87 40.49 21.49
N GLY A 399 12.72 41.45 21.84
CA GLY A 399 13.58 41.34 23.02
C GLY A 399 14.66 40.24 22.93
N ASN A 400 14.97 39.75 21.73
CA ASN A 400 15.98 38.71 21.56
C ASN A 400 17.40 39.29 21.67
N ALA A 401 18.30 38.56 22.32
CA ALA A 401 19.63 39.06 22.62
C ALA A 401 20.74 38.11 22.15
N ALA A 402 21.82 38.69 21.64
CA ALA A 402 23.07 37.99 21.39
C ALA A 402 24.16 38.60 22.28
N SER A 403 24.56 37.89 23.33
CA SER A 403 25.61 38.34 24.25
C SER A 403 25.39 39.79 24.73
N PRO A 404 24.28 40.10 25.41
CA PRO A 404 23.93 41.48 25.78
C PRO A 404 25.06 42.16 26.57
N GLY A 405 25.39 43.38 26.18
CA GLY A 405 26.53 44.14 26.73
C GLY A 405 27.94 43.66 26.30
N SER A 406 28.08 42.67 25.42
CA SER A 406 29.36 42.20 24.89
C SER A 406 29.54 42.58 23.41
N PRO A 407 30.73 43.06 23.00
CA PRO A 407 31.00 43.46 21.62
C PRO A 407 31.07 42.28 20.65
N PHE A 408 31.05 41.04 21.14
CA PHE A 408 31.17 39.83 20.34
C PHE A 408 29.81 39.29 19.86
N GLY A 409 28.71 39.75 20.46
CA GLY A 409 27.37 39.37 20.05
C GLY A 409 27.02 39.95 18.67
N LYS A 410 26.44 39.12 17.79
CA LYS A 410 26.07 39.52 16.42
C LYS A 410 24.61 39.22 16.12
N GLY A 411 23.81 40.20 15.71
CA GLY A 411 22.42 39.94 15.32
C GLY A 411 21.58 39.55 16.52
N GLY A 412 21.04 40.50 17.28
CA GLY A 412 20.30 40.19 18.51
C GLY A 412 19.11 39.27 18.26
N SER A 413 18.43 39.42 17.13
CA SER A 413 17.37 38.51 16.69
C SER A 413 17.88 37.46 15.70
N VAL A 414 18.54 37.86 14.61
CA VAL A 414 18.91 36.97 13.51
C VAL A 414 20.39 37.06 13.17
N TYR A 415 21.07 35.92 13.12
CA TYR A 415 22.46 35.80 12.68
C TYR A 415 22.59 34.84 11.50
N VAL A 416 23.27 35.30 10.45
CA VAL A 416 23.37 34.61 9.16
C VAL A 416 24.83 34.50 8.71
N GLU A 417 25.32 33.29 8.47
CA GLU A 417 26.65 33.05 7.91
C GLU A 417 26.75 31.82 6.99
N GLY A 418 27.95 31.53 6.47
CA GLY A 418 28.22 30.31 5.72
C GLY A 418 27.58 30.22 4.33
N GLY A 419 27.25 31.37 3.71
CA GLY A 419 26.57 31.41 2.41
C GLY A 419 25.07 31.12 2.51
N SER A 420 24.47 31.39 3.67
CA SER A 420 23.04 31.18 3.92
C SER A 420 22.17 32.22 3.21
N ALA A 421 20.89 31.88 3.02
CA ALA A 421 19.90 32.79 2.47
C ALA A 421 18.72 32.97 3.44
N VAL A 422 18.33 34.23 3.66
CA VAL A 422 17.21 34.58 4.55
C VAL A 422 16.23 35.48 3.82
N VAL A 423 14.95 35.16 3.92
CA VAL A 423 13.85 35.99 3.45
C VAL A 423 12.95 36.32 4.64
N LEU A 424 12.74 37.61 4.92
CA LEU A 424 11.89 38.08 6.03
C LEU A 424 10.77 38.96 5.48
N ARG A 425 9.55 38.44 5.32
CA ARG A 425 8.41 39.19 4.77
C ARG A 425 7.36 39.48 5.83
N ASP A 426 6.78 40.68 5.82
CA ASP A 426 5.65 41.08 6.66
C ASP A 426 5.91 40.80 8.16
N SER A 427 7.16 40.94 8.60
CA SER A 427 7.62 40.50 9.92
C SER A 427 8.22 41.64 10.73
N ILE A 428 8.02 41.59 12.04
CA ILE A 428 8.45 42.65 12.96
C ILE A 428 9.68 42.16 13.71
N LEU A 429 10.78 42.90 13.67
CA LEU A 429 11.93 42.69 14.54
C LEU A 429 12.11 43.94 15.40
N ARG A 430 12.08 43.78 16.73
CA ARG A 430 12.14 44.92 17.65
C ARG A 430 12.86 44.59 18.95
N GLY A 431 13.72 45.53 19.39
CA GLY A 431 14.39 45.43 20.68
C GLY A 431 15.40 44.28 20.71
N GLY A 432 15.99 43.97 19.56
CA GLY A 432 17.14 43.08 19.50
C GLY A 432 18.35 43.74 20.16
N GLU A 433 19.13 42.99 20.94
CA GLU A 433 20.36 43.50 21.56
C GLU A 433 21.56 42.67 21.12
N ALA A 434 22.58 43.32 20.55
CA ALA A 434 23.85 42.69 20.20
C ALA A 434 24.99 43.73 20.19
N GLY A 435 26.24 43.25 20.21
CA GLY A 435 27.42 44.09 20.02
C GLY A 435 27.59 44.62 18.60
N ALA A 436 27.04 43.91 17.60
CA ALA A 436 27.04 44.31 16.20
C ALA A 436 25.78 43.83 15.47
N GLY A 437 25.03 44.77 14.87
CA GLY A 437 23.76 44.48 14.19
C GLY A 437 22.68 44.12 15.21
N ASP A 438 22.07 45.14 15.80
CA ASP A 438 21.17 45.00 16.95
C ASP A 438 20.05 43.99 16.68
N GLU A 439 19.36 44.07 15.55
CA GLU A 439 18.37 43.07 15.15
C GLU A 439 18.97 41.95 14.30
N ILE A 440 19.68 42.30 13.22
CA ILE A 440 20.15 41.34 12.21
C ILE A 440 21.63 41.55 11.92
N HIS A 441 22.37 40.46 11.81
CA HIS A 441 23.75 40.46 11.32
C HIS A 441 23.96 39.39 10.24
N VAL A 442 24.43 39.81 9.07
CA VAL A 442 24.71 38.95 7.91
C VAL A 442 26.21 38.99 7.62
N GLN A 443 26.84 37.80 7.54
CA GLN A 443 28.27 37.66 7.35
C GLN A 443 28.64 36.91 6.05
N GLY A 444 29.72 37.34 5.42
CA GLY A 444 30.34 36.65 4.28
C GLY A 444 29.52 36.76 3.00
N SER A 445 29.38 35.65 2.28
CA SER A 445 28.59 35.54 1.05
C SER A 445 27.10 35.27 1.28
N SER A 446 26.62 35.45 2.51
CA SER A 446 25.22 35.20 2.88
C SER A 446 24.32 36.37 2.44
N SER A 447 23.03 36.12 2.26
CA SER A 447 22.08 37.11 1.75
C SER A 447 20.84 37.26 2.63
N LEU A 448 20.24 38.46 2.56
CA LEU A 448 18.99 38.83 3.20
C LEU A 448 18.12 39.57 2.19
N ALA A 449 16.86 39.18 2.05
CA ALA A 449 15.92 39.77 1.10
C ALA A 449 14.53 40.07 1.71
N ASP A 450 13.80 40.96 1.02
CA ASP A 450 12.40 41.33 1.24
C ASP A 450 12.01 41.86 2.64
N ILE A 451 12.88 42.65 3.28
CA ILE A 451 12.58 43.34 4.54
C ILE A 451 11.49 44.40 4.31
N ALA A 452 10.22 44.02 4.38
CA ALA A 452 9.07 44.91 4.29
C ALA A 452 8.05 44.59 5.39
#